data_AF-A0AAE0DP34-F1
#
_entry.id   AF-A0AAE0DP34-F1
#
_cell.length_a   1.000
_cell.length_b   1.000
_cell.length_c   1.000
_cell.angle_alpha   90.00
_cell.angle_beta   90.00
_cell.angle_gamma   90.00
#
_symmetry.space_group_name_H-M   'P 1'
#
loop_
_entity.id
_entity.type
_entity.pdbx_description
1 polymer ?
#
loop_
_entity_poly.entity_id
_entity_poly.type
_entity_poly.pdbx_seq_one_letter_code
_entity_poly.pdbx_strand_id
1 'polypeptide(L)'
;MQSHGNIVRYGPNQLLVNSNTGLHGMTRSMLDKSKHFDSESPPDIYDHSKKVKKAKAYRPIAQTMGRWTAFSAIDKYLYRRKRRVVHRWFSDDAIKTFTPRMLSLIRIFCTQLHKEEGATDHGWTKPRNMRDYCKPI
;
A
#
# COMPACT_ATOMS: atom_id res chain seq x y z
N MET A 1 12.05 22.79 1.33
CA MET A 1 11.47 23.36 2.57
C MET A 1 10.17 22.62 2.88
N GLN A 2 10.07 21.94 4.03
CA GLN A 2 8.79 21.47 4.54
C GLN A 2 8.18 22.59 5.40
N SER A 3 7.07 23.17 4.94
CA SER A 3 6.44 24.35 5.56
C SER A 3 5.47 24.01 6.71
N HIS A 4 5.22 22.73 6.97
CA HIS A 4 4.10 22.27 7.78
C HIS A 4 4.56 21.24 8.81
N GLY A 5 3.94 21.26 10.00
CA GLY A 5 4.20 20.31 11.09
C GLY A 5 3.69 18.90 10.83
N ASN A 6 3.88 18.01 11.80
CA ASN A 6 3.56 16.57 11.69
C ASN A 6 2.08 16.25 11.47
N ILE A 7 1.18 17.13 11.92
CA ILE A 7 -0.27 17.02 11.76
C ILE A 7 -0.79 18.34 11.22
N VAL A 8 -1.50 18.30 10.10
CA VAL A 8 -2.03 19.49 9.42
C VAL A 8 -3.49 19.27 9.07
N ARG A 9 -4.35 20.25 9.35
CA ARG A 9 -5.70 20.26 8.82
C ARG A 9 -5.65 20.66 7.35
N TYR A 10 -5.98 19.72 6.48
CA TYR A 10 -5.99 19.93 5.02
C TYR A 10 -7.35 20.44 4.52
N GLY A 11 -8.43 20.13 5.22
CA GLY A 11 -9.78 20.55 4.85
C GLY A 11 -10.77 20.53 6.02
N PRO A 12 -12.06 20.84 5.76
CA PRO A 12 -13.08 21.01 6.81
C PRO A 12 -13.18 19.82 7.77
N ASN A 13 -12.94 18.61 7.26
CA ASN A 13 -12.95 17.36 8.03
C ASN A 13 -11.81 16.40 7.62
N GLN A 14 -10.65 16.94 7.27
CA GLN A 14 -9.50 16.15 6.82
C GLN A 14 -8.24 16.56 7.58
N LEU A 15 -7.60 15.58 8.19
CA LEU A 15 -6.30 15.72 8.86
C LEU A 15 -5.28 14.92 8.06
N LEU A 16 -4.15 15.56 7.77
CA LEU A 16 -2.96 14.93 7.23
C LEU A 16 -2.03 14.64 8.40
N VAL A 17 -1.63 13.38 8.54
CA VAL A 17 -0.70 12.92 9.57
C VAL A 17 0.52 12.36 8.84
N ASN A 18 1.66 13.04 8.98
CA ASN A 18 2.92 12.70 8.29
C ASN A 18 4.05 12.46 9.30
N SER A 19 3.75 11.73 10.36
CA SER A 19 4.75 11.28 11.33
C SER A 19 4.61 9.79 11.58
N ASN A 20 5.75 9.11 11.75
CA ASN A 20 5.76 7.68 12.12
C ASN A 20 5.04 7.44 13.46
N THR A 21 5.11 8.41 14.38
CA THR A 21 4.41 8.39 15.68
C THR A 21 2.90 8.51 15.57
N GLY A 22 2.37 9.17 14.53
CA GLY A 22 0.94 9.21 14.23
C GLY A 22 0.45 8.04 13.35
N LEU A 23 1.38 7.25 12.80
CA LEU A 23 1.04 6.04 12.06
C LEU A 23 0.95 4.83 13.01
N HIS A 24 1.97 4.64 13.83
CA HIS A 24 1.99 3.64 14.88
C HIS A 24 2.29 4.37 16.18
N GLY A 25 1.31 4.39 17.08
CA GLY A 25 1.51 4.89 18.43
C GLY A 25 2.63 4.10 19.04
N MET A 26 3.70 4.80 19.43
CA MET A 26 4.80 4.35 20.28
C MET A 26 4.68 2.89 20.75
N THR A 27 5.13 1.93 19.93
CA THR A 27 5.53 0.61 20.45
C THR A 27 6.89 0.69 21.18
N ARG A 28 7.23 1.85 21.77
CA ARG A 28 8.52 2.10 22.42
C ARG A 28 8.51 3.08 23.60
N SER A 29 7.36 3.45 24.16
CA SER A 29 7.33 4.24 25.41
C SER A 29 7.15 3.42 26.69
N MET A 30 7.33 2.09 26.64
CA MET A 30 7.44 1.28 27.87
C MET A 30 8.70 1.55 28.70
N LEU A 31 9.62 2.43 28.26
CA LEU A 31 10.84 2.77 29.00
C LEU A 31 10.83 4.10 29.75
N ASP A 32 9.80 4.94 29.62
CA ASP A 32 9.76 6.18 30.40
C ASP A 32 8.32 6.57 30.79
N LYS A 33 7.82 5.94 31.86
CA LYS A 33 6.54 6.31 32.50
C LYS A 33 6.68 7.52 33.44
N SER A 34 7.85 8.16 33.51
CA SER A 34 8.14 9.17 34.52
C SER A 34 7.80 10.61 34.12
N LYS A 35 7.46 10.86 32.85
CA LYS A 35 7.08 12.22 32.40
C LYS A 35 5.57 12.36 32.31
N HIS A 36 5.01 12.88 33.39
CA HIS A 36 3.64 13.34 33.44
C HIS A 36 3.44 14.58 32.56
N PHE A 37 2.31 14.55 31.83
CA PHE A 37 1.40 15.66 31.58
C PHE A 37 1.79 16.65 30.46
N ASP A 38 0.83 16.83 29.53
CA ASP A 38 0.73 17.84 28.48
C ASP A 38 1.61 17.73 27.23
N SER A 39 1.38 16.69 26.42
CA SER A 39 1.25 16.88 24.95
C SER A 39 0.50 15.67 24.36
N GLU A 40 -0.54 15.94 23.58
CA GLU A 40 -1.36 14.92 22.93
C GLU A 40 -0.48 13.92 22.19
N SER A 41 -0.45 12.67 22.69
CA SER A 41 0.17 11.57 21.96
C SER A 41 -0.54 11.48 20.60
N PRO A 42 0.18 11.60 19.48
CA PRO A 42 -0.45 11.67 18.16
C PRO A 42 -1.31 10.42 17.94
N PRO A 43 -2.46 10.57 17.28
CA PRO A 43 -3.42 9.49 17.16
C PRO A 43 -2.78 8.30 16.45
N ASP A 44 -2.66 7.16 17.14
CA ASP A 44 -2.32 5.89 16.51
C ASP A 44 -3.51 5.46 15.64
N ILE A 45 -3.42 5.65 14.33
CA ILE A 45 -4.53 5.36 13.40
C ILE A 45 -4.58 3.87 13.04
N TYR A 46 -3.51 3.10 13.28
CA TYR A 46 -3.39 1.72 12.80
C TYR A 46 -3.60 0.65 13.87
N ASP A 47 -3.63 1.02 15.15
CA ASP A 47 -3.94 0.09 16.23
C ASP A 47 -5.37 -0.48 16.18
N HIS A 48 -5.53 -1.73 16.60
CA HIS A 48 -6.75 -2.52 16.52
C HIS A 48 -7.88 -2.02 17.43
N SER A 49 -7.53 -1.30 18.50
CA SER A 49 -8.44 -0.80 19.55
C SER A 49 -9.18 0.49 19.16
N LYS A 50 -8.83 1.11 18.03
CA LYS A 50 -9.25 2.48 17.70
C LYS A 50 -10.57 2.53 16.94
N LYS A 51 -11.33 3.61 17.18
CA LYS A 51 -12.64 3.88 16.58
C LYS A 51 -12.53 4.54 15.18
N VAL A 52 -11.56 4.12 14.38
CA VAL A 52 -11.35 4.60 13.01
C VAL A 52 -11.81 3.56 11.99
N LYS A 53 -12.27 4.03 10.84
CA LYS A 53 -12.66 3.21 9.69
C LYS A 53 -12.25 3.89 8.41
N LYS A 54 -12.15 3.13 7.31
CA LYS A 54 -11.92 3.72 5.98
C LYS A 54 -12.98 4.78 5.68
N ALA A 55 -12.54 5.88 5.07
CA ALA A 55 -13.41 7.00 4.75
C ALA A 55 -14.53 6.61 3.77
N LYS A 56 -15.63 7.37 3.77
CA LYS A 56 -16.72 7.21 2.78
C LYS A 56 -16.24 7.39 1.34
N ALA A 57 -15.10 8.06 1.13
CA ALA A 57 -14.44 8.20 -0.17
C ALA A 57 -14.06 6.86 -0.82
N TYR A 58 -14.06 5.74 -0.10
CA TYR A 58 -13.88 4.40 -0.69
C TYR A 58 -15.15 3.83 -1.35
N ARG A 59 -16.33 4.43 -1.13
CA ARG A 59 -17.61 3.96 -1.71
C ARG A 59 -17.62 3.95 -3.24
N PRO A 60 -17.15 5.00 -3.94
CA PRO A 60 -17.14 4.99 -5.40
C PRO A 60 -16.35 3.82 -5.98
N ILE A 61 -15.19 3.50 -5.40
CA ILE A 61 -14.36 2.35 -5.83
C ILE A 61 -15.15 1.04 -5.74
N ALA A 62 -15.90 0.85 -4.65
CA ALA A 62 -16.75 -0.34 -4.49
C ALA A 62 -17.95 -0.36 -5.45
N GLN A 63 -18.51 0.80 -5.78
CA GLN A 63 -19.61 0.94 -6.74
C GLN A 63 -19.15 0.64 -8.17
N THR A 64 -17.99 1.16 -8.59
CA THR A 64 -17.39 0.88 -9.90
C THR A 64 -17.15 -0.61 -10.10
N MET A 65 -16.71 -1.31 -9.05
CA MET A 65 -16.46 -2.75 -9.10
C MET A 65 -17.72 -3.61 -8.81
N GLY A 66 -18.85 -2.99 -8.48
CA GLY A 66 -20.09 -3.64 -8.07
C GLY A 66 -19.97 -4.53 -6.83
N ARG A 67 -18.82 -4.53 -6.14
CA ARG A 67 -18.49 -5.46 -5.05
C ARG A 67 -17.50 -4.83 -4.07
N TRP A 68 -17.66 -5.16 -2.80
CA TRP A 68 -16.70 -4.80 -1.75
C TRP A 68 -15.54 -5.79 -1.72
N THR A 69 -14.33 -5.26 -1.83
CA THR A 69 -13.06 -6.02 -1.75
C THR A 69 -12.38 -5.78 -0.41
N ALA A 70 -11.33 -6.53 -0.08
CA ALA A 70 -10.50 -6.22 1.10
C ALA A 70 -9.90 -4.81 1.02
N PHE A 71 -9.69 -4.27 -0.19
CA PHE A 71 -9.18 -2.92 -0.40
C PHE A 71 -10.24 -1.85 -0.14
N SER A 72 -11.47 -2.03 -0.60
CA SER A 72 -12.53 -1.00 -0.52
C SER A 72 -13.48 -1.15 0.67
N ALA A 73 -13.56 -2.32 1.32
CA ALA A 73 -14.51 -2.57 2.41
C ALA A 73 -14.33 -1.59 3.59
N ILE A 74 -15.41 -0.84 3.89
CA ILE A 74 -15.51 0.07 5.03
C ILE A 74 -15.96 -0.67 6.29
N ASP A 75 -16.83 -1.68 6.14
CA ASP A 75 -17.23 -2.56 7.24
C ASP A 75 -16.07 -3.46 7.68
N LYS A 76 -15.76 -3.43 8.99
CA LYS A 76 -14.67 -4.18 9.62
C LYS A 76 -14.93 -5.69 9.57
N TYR A 77 -16.18 -6.13 9.67
CA TYR A 77 -16.52 -7.56 9.62
C TYR A 77 -16.31 -8.12 8.21
N LEU A 78 -16.88 -7.46 7.21
CA LEU A 78 -16.67 -7.80 5.80
C LEU A 78 -15.20 -7.76 5.40
N TYR A 79 -14.47 -6.71 5.79
CA TYR A 79 -13.03 -6.59 5.57
C TYR A 79 -12.27 -7.78 6.18
N ARG A 80 -12.54 -8.13 7.44
CA ARG A 80 -11.87 -9.25 8.13
C ARG A 80 -12.09 -10.57 7.39
N ARG A 81 -13.32 -10.85 6.95
CA ARG A 81 -13.63 -12.07 6.17
C ARG A 81 -12.88 -12.09 4.84
N LYS A 82 -12.93 -11.00 4.07
CA LYS A 82 -12.24 -10.91 2.76
C LYS A 82 -10.72 -10.98 2.91
N ARG A 83 -10.15 -10.30 3.92
CA ARG A 83 -8.72 -10.34 4.21
C ARG A 83 -8.22 -11.75 4.52
N ARG A 84 -8.98 -12.56 5.28
CA ARG A 84 -8.59 -13.96 5.57
C ARG A 84 -8.47 -14.79 4.29
N VAL A 85 -9.41 -14.63 3.37
CA VAL A 85 -9.36 -15.33 2.07
C VAL A 85 -8.14 -14.89 1.26
N VAL A 86 -7.95 -13.57 1.13
CA VAL A 86 -6.81 -13.01 0.38
C VAL A 86 -5.47 -13.39 1.01
N HIS A 87 -5.36 -13.37 2.33
CA HIS A 87 -4.13 -13.72 3.04
C HIS A 87 -3.68 -15.16 2.79
N ARG A 88 -4.63 -16.08 2.54
CA ARG A 88 -4.29 -17.47 2.18
C ARG A 88 -3.55 -17.55 0.84
N TRP A 89 -3.86 -16.65 -0.10
CA TRP A 89 -3.18 -16.60 -1.40
C TRP A 89 -1.77 -16.02 -1.31
N PHE A 90 -1.47 -15.33 -0.22
CA PHE A 90 -0.15 -14.77 0.09
C PHE A 90 0.55 -15.52 1.24
N SER A 91 0.17 -16.77 1.51
CA SER A 91 0.97 -17.61 2.40
C SER A 91 2.30 -17.98 1.75
N ASP A 92 3.31 -18.30 2.56
CA ASP A 92 4.62 -18.73 2.05
C ASP A 92 4.52 -19.88 1.05
N ASP A 93 3.63 -20.84 1.33
CA ASP A 93 3.36 -21.99 0.47
C ASP A 93 2.75 -21.58 -0.88
N ALA A 94 1.77 -20.67 -0.85
CA ALA A 94 1.15 -20.14 -2.07
C ALA A 94 2.16 -19.35 -2.91
N ILE A 95 3.02 -18.56 -2.26
CA ILE A 95 4.09 -17.81 -2.93
C ILE A 95 5.08 -18.76 -3.61
N LYS A 96 5.57 -19.77 -2.88
CA LYS A 96 6.49 -20.79 -3.42
C LYS A 96 5.88 -21.53 -4.61
N THR A 97 4.61 -21.90 -4.50
CA THR A 97 3.87 -22.56 -5.59
C THR A 97 3.73 -21.66 -6.82
N PHE A 98 3.57 -20.35 -6.63
CA PHE A 98 3.45 -19.39 -7.73
C PHE A 98 4.81 -18.95 -8.32
N THR A 99 5.92 -19.10 -7.60
CA THR A 99 7.26 -18.68 -8.04
C THR A 99 7.65 -19.19 -9.43
N PRO A 100 7.48 -20.48 -9.79
CA PRO A 100 7.85 -20.97 -11.13
C PRO A 100 7.06 -20.29 -12.25
N ARG A 101 5.76 -20.03 -12.02
CA ARG A 101 4.92 -19.31 -12.97
C ARG A 101 5.40 -17.87 -13.13
N MET A 102 5.71 -17.19 -12.03
CA MET A 102 6.26 -15.83 -12.07
C MET A 102 7.56 -15.77 -12.88
N LEU A 103 8.49 -16.70 -12.65
CA LEU A 103 9.74 -16.80 -13.42
C LEU A 103 9.49 -17.02 -14.92
N SER A 104 8.50 -17.84 -15.29
CA SER A 104 8.13 -18.03 -16.69
C SER A 104 7.64 -16.73 -17.35
N LEU A 105 6.84 -15.94 -16.64
CA LEU A 105 6.33 -14.66 -17.13
C LEU A 105 7.46 -13.64 -17.29
N ILE A 106 8.39 -13.60 -16.33
CA ILE A 106 9.60 -12.76 -16.40
C ILE A 106 10.45 -13.15 -17.61
N ARG A 107 10.65 -14.45 -17.86
CA ARG A 107 11.39 -14.91 -19.04
C ARG A 107 10.71 -14.48 -20.34
N ILE A 108 9.39 -14.65 -20.45
CA ILE A 108 8.62 -14.18 -21.63
C ILE A 108 8.81 -12.68 -21.81
N PHE A 109 8.68 -11.92 -20.73
CA PHE A 109 8.89 -10.47 -20.74
C PHE A 109 10.30 -10.10 -21.23
N CYS A 110 11.35 -10.73 -20.69
CA CYS A 110 12.71 -10.54 -21.16
C CYS A 110 12.85 -10.88 -22.65
N THR A 111 12.29 -12.00 -23.13
CA THR A 111 12.36 -12.34 -24.56
C THR A 111 11.66 -11.30 -25.44
N GLN A 112 10.54 -10.73 -24.99
CA GLN A 112 9.86 -9.66 -25.72
C GLN A 112 10.71 -8.38 -25.78
N LEU A 113 11.41 -8.06 -24.69
CA LEU A 113 12.35 -6.94 -24.68
C LEU A 113 13.52 -7.15 -25.65
N HIS A 114 13.98 -8.39 -25.88
CA HIS A 114 15.09 -8.65 -26.81
C HIS A 114 14.67 -8.76 -28.30
N LYS A 115 13.39 -9.00 -28.62
CA LYS A 115 12.94 -9.29 -30.00
C LYS A 115 13.04 -8.14 -31.02
N GLU A 116 13.22 -6.90 -30.59
CA GLU A 116 13.20 -5.72 -31.48
C GLU A 116 14.57 -5.04 -31.58
N GLU A 117 15.62 -5.86 -31.70
CA GLU A 117 17.01 -5.41 -31.82
C GLU A 117 17.30 -4.76 -33.18
N GLY A 118 17.24 -3.43 -33.22
CA GLY A 118 18.11 -2.63 -34.06
C GLY A 118 19.25 -2.11 -33.18
N ALA A 119 20.41 -2.76 -33.23
CA ALA A 119 21.59 -2.32 -32.48
C ALA A 119 21.96 -0.89 -32.88
N THR A 120 22.20 -0.03 -31.90
CA THR A 120 22.88 1.24 -32.14
C THR A 120 24.38 0.97 -32.30
N ASP A 121 25.12 1.89 -32.93
CA ASP A 121 26.56 1.76 -33.21
C ASP A 121 27.43 1.46 -31.96
N HIS A 122 26.89 1.64 -30.76
CA HIS A 122 27.58 1.41 -29.48
C HIS A 122 27.16 0.12 -28.77
N GLY A 123 26.46 -0.80 -29.44
CA GLY A 123 26.03 -2.09 -28.85
C GLY A 123 24.86 -1.99 -27.87
N TRP A 124 24.27 -0.80 -27.70
CA TRP A 124 23.05 -0.60 -26.92
C TRP A 124 21.80 -0.79 -27.78
N THR A 125 20.75 -1.33 -27.17
CA THR A 125 19.41 -1.35 -27.77
C THR A 125 18.81 0.05 -27.78
N LYS A 126 17.90 0.34 -28.72
CA LYS A 126 17.15 1.61 -28.73
C LYS A 126 16.43 1.84 -27.39
N PRO A 127 16.42 3.08 -26.84
CA PRO A 127 15.72 3.38 -25.59
C PRO A 127 14.22 3.09 -25.72
N ARG A 128 13.63 2.52 -24.66
CA ARG A 128 12.22 2.12 -24.63
C ARG A 128 11.47 2.79 -23.49
N ASN A 129 10.22 3.12 -23.75
CA ASN A 129 9.31 3.61 -22.73
C ASN A 129 8.69 2.44 -21.95
N MET A 130 9.21 2.15 -20.76
CA MET A 130 8.73 1.05 -19.93
C MET A 130 7.28 1.21 -19.46
N ARG A 131 6.67 2.41 -19.56
CA ARG A 131 5.24 2.60 -19.28
C ARG A 131 4.37 1.75 -20.21
N ASP A 132 4.78 1.58 -21.46
CA ASP A 132 4.00 0.85 -22.46
C ASP A 132 4.04 -0.67 -22.20
N TYR A 133 5.11 -1.13 -21.54
CA TYR A 133 5.35 -2.54 -21.21
C TYR A 133 4.87 -2.91 -19.79
N CYS A 134 4.93 -1.99 -18.83
CA CYS A 134 4.57 -2.19 -17.42
C CYS A 134 3.27 -1.47 -17.07
N LYS A 135 2.18 -1.82 -17.75
CA LYS A 135 0.87 -1.20 -17.49
C LYS A 135 0.32 -1.67 -16.14
N PRO A 136 -0.07 -0.74 -15.25
CA PRO A 136 -0.85 -1.12 -14.07
C PRO A 136 -2.21 -1.66 -14.54
N ILE A 137 -2.65 -2.75 -13.92
CA ILE A 137 -3.98 -3.34 -14.12
C ILE A 137 -5.05 -2.39 -13.55
#